data_AF-A0A7X6HLU7-F1
#
_entry.id   AF-A0A7X6HLU7-F1
#
_cell.length_a   1.000
_cell.length_b   1.000
_cell.length_c   1.000
_cell.angle_alpha   90.00
_cell.angle_beta   90.00
_cell.angle_gamma   90.00
#
_symmetry.space_group_name_H-M   'P 1'
#
loop_
_entity.id
_entity.type
_entity.pdbx_description
1 polymer ?
#
loop_
_entity_poly.entity_id
_entity_poly.type
_entity_poly.pdbx_seq_one_letter_code
_entity_poly.pdbx_strand_id
1 'polypeptide(L)' 'MPTYSQPLVSIAMPVYNGDRYICQALDSRSSPDDRNFEWLISDHASTDYTPELCQEYAA' A
#
# COMPACT_ATOMS: atom_id res chain seq x y z
N MET A 1 5.70 15.43 -24.30
CA MET A 1 4.80 14.99 -23.22
C MET A 1 5.65 14.12 -22.29
N PRO A 2 5.80 14.43 -20.98
CA PRO A 2 6.57 13.54 -20.12
C PRO A 2 5.75 12.27 -19.88
N THR A 3 6.26 11.15 -20.38
CA THR A 3 5.79 9.81 -20.01
C THR A 3 6.36 9.54 -18.63
N TYR A 4 5.55 9.71 -17.58
CA TYR A 4 5.95 9.30 -16.23
C TYR A 4 5.99 7.77 -16.20
N SER A 5 7.16 7.23 -16.53
CA SER A 5 7.37 5.78 -16.65
C SER A 5 7.76 5.12 -15.32
N GLN A 6 7.90 5.91 -14.23
CA GLN A 6 8.33 5.43 -12.91
C GLN A 6 7.63 6.25 -11.80
N PRO A 7 7.31 5.60 -10.65
CA PRO A 7 6.74 6.31 -9.51
C PRO A 7 7.69 7.42 -9.04
N LEU A 8 7.15 8.60 -8.77
CA LEU A 8 7.86 9.75 -8.22
C LEU A 8 8.23 9.55 -6.74
N VAL A 9 7.43 8.74 -6.02
CA VAL A 9 7.56 8.53 -4.57
C VAL A 9 7.28 7.06 -4.25
N SER A 10 8.08 6.49 -3.35
CA SER A 10 7.82 5.17 -2.77
C SER A 10 7.48 5.33 -1.30
N ILE A 11 6.35 4.78 -0.88
CA ILE A 11 5.91 4.83 0.52
C ILE A 11 6.06 3.44 1.13
N ALA A 12 7.05 3.28 2.00
CA ALA A 12 7.28 2.04 2.72
C ALA A 12 6.45 2.00 4.02
N MET A 13 5.71 0.92 4.24
CA MET A 13 4.89 0.70 5.42
C MET A 13 5.21 -0.67 6.05
N PRO A 14 5.94 -0.70 7.19
CA PRO A 14 6.02 -1.91 7.99
C PRO A 14 4.70 -2.12 8.74
N VAL A 15 4.13 -3.32 8.65
CA VAL A 15 2.87 -3.67 9.31
C VAL A 15 3.07 -4.93 10.16
N TYR A 16 2.47 -4.91 11.34
CA TYR A 16 2.36 -6.07 12.23
C TYR A 16 1.00 -6.03 12.92
N ASN A 17 0.19 -7.06 12.69
CA ASN A 17 -1.19 -7.19 13.19
C ASN A 17 -2.03 -5.92 12.98
N GLY A 18 -2.10 -5.45 11.73
CA GLY A 18 -2.69 -4.17 11.32
C GLY A 18 -3.98 -4.28 10.51
N ASP A 19 -4.66 -5.43 10.52
CA ASP A 19 -5.85 -5.73 9.70
C ASP A 19 -6.93 -4.63 9.72
N ARG A 20 -7.15 -4.02 10.88
CA ARG A 20 -8.12 -2.93 11.09
C ARG A 20 -7.77 -1.62 10.42
N TYR A 21 -6.50 -1.35 10.18
CA TYR A 21 -6.03 -0.03 9.75
C TYR A 21 -5.45 -0.04 8.34
N ILE A 22 -4.97 -1.20 7.87
CA ILE A 22 -4.29 -1.29 6.59
C ILE A 22 -5.20 -0.90 5.43
N CYS A 23 -6.45 -1.37 5.41
CA CYS A 23 -7.42 -1.00 4.37
C CYS A 23 -7.67 0.51 4.37
N GLN A 24 -7.92 1.09 5.54
CA GLN A 24 -8.16 2.54 5.66
C GLN A 24 -6.92 3.35 5.23
N ALA A 25 -5.72 2.89 5.56
CA ALA A 25 -4.49 3.55 5.17
C ALA A 25 -4.28 3.52 3.65
N LEU A 26 -4.53 2.39 3.01
CA LEU A 26 -4.44 2.23 1.55
C LEU A 26 -5.55 3.02 0.82
N ASP A 27 -6.78 2.98 1.34
CA ASP A 27 -7.93 3.69 0.78
C ASP A 27 -7.82 5.21 0.93
N SER A 28 -7.14 5.69 1.99
CA SER A 28 -7.02 7.13 2.28
C SER A 28 -6.38 7.94 1.16
N ARG A 29 -5.67 7.29 0.24
CA ARG A 29 -4.85 7.93 -0.78
C ARG A 29 -5.18 7.51 -2.22
N SER A 30 -6.27 6.78 -2.45
CA SER A 30 -6.78 6.40 -3.78
C SER A 30 -7.37 7.59 -4.59
N SER A 31 -6.85 8.80 -4.41
CA SER A 31 -7.26 9.95 -5.22
C SER A 31 -6.75 9.78 -6.66
N PRO A 32 -7.60 9.95 -7.68
CA PRO A 32 -7.23 9.79 -9.09
C PRO A 32 -6.06 10.66 -9.58
N ASP A 33 -5.72 11.74 -8.86
CA ASP A 33 -4.64 12.68 -9.20
C ASP A 33 -3.24 12.26 -8.68
N ASP A 34 -3.16 11.31 -7.75
CA ASP A 34 -1.90 10.89 -7.12
C ASP A 34 -1.30 9.62 -7.76
N ARG A 35 -1.39 9.43 -9.08
CA ARG A 35 -0.96 8.16 -9.73
C ARG A 35 0.55 7.95 -9.87
N ASN A 36 1.35 8.73 -9.16
CA ASN A 36 2.79 8.79 -9.35
C ASN A 36 3.56 8.30 -8.12
N PHE A 37 3.04 7.29 -7.42
CA PHE A 37 3.73 6.69 -6.28
C PHE A 37 3.49 5.19 -6.19
N GLU A 38 4.35 4.50 -5.46
CA GLU A 38 4.23 3.07 -5.16
C GLU A 38 4.11 2.85 -3.64
N TRP A 39 3.33 1.84 -3.25
CA TRP A 39 3.30 1.33 -1.89
C TRP A 39 4.25 0.14 -1.77
N LEU A 40 5.10 0.15 -0.74
CA LEU A 40 5.93 -1.00 -0.37
C LEU A 40 5.53 -1.45 1.03
N ILE A 41 4.74 -2.52 1.11
CA ILE A 41 4.24 -3.05 2.39
C ILE A 41 5.13 -4.21 2.82
N SER A 42 5.63 -4.15 4.05
CA SER A 42 6.38 -5.25 4.66
C SER A 42 5.60 -5.79 5.85
N ASP A 43 5.03 -6.97 5.68
CA ASP A 43 4.43 -7.71 6.80
C ASP A 43 5.53 -8.32 7.68
N HIS A 44 5.45 -8.08 8.99
CA HIS A 44 6.43 -8.57 9.96
C HIS A 44 5.95 -9.84 10.67
N ALA A 45 5.55 -10.84 9.88
CA ALA A 45 4.99 -12.11 10.35
C ALA A 45 3.73 -11.90 11.21
N SER A 46 2.77 -11.16 10.66
CA SER A 46 1.47 -10.99 11.32
C SER A 46 0.76 -12.32 11.49
N THR A 47 -0.02 -12.42 12.55
CA THR A 47 -0.82 -13.60 12.91
C THR A 47 -2.32 -13.38 12.73
N ASP A 48 -2.70 -12.18 12.30
CA ASP A 48 -4.07 -11.79 11.95
C ASP A 48 -4.28 -11.83 10.43
N TYR A 49 -5.34 -11.18 9.94
CA TYR A 49 -5.68 -11.11 8.52
C TYR A 49 -4.85 -10.09 7.71
N THR A 50 -3.82 -9.48 8.30
CA THR A 50 -2.96 -8.51 7.60
C THR A 50 -2.38 -9.07 6.30
N PRO A 51 -1.81 -10.30 6.25
CA PRO A 51 -1.20 -10.83 5.03
C PRO A 51 -2.20 -11.01 3.89
N GLU A 52 -3.40 -11.50 4.18
CA GLU A 52 -4.47 -11.68 3.21
C GLU A 52 -4.94 -10.34 2.65
N LEU A 53 -5.14 -9.34 3.51
CA LEU A 53 -5.50 -7.99 3.09
C LEU A 53 -4.39 -7.35 2.24
N CYS A 54 -3.11 -7.52 2.60
CA CYS A 54 -1.99 -7.05 1.78
C CYS A 54 -2.02 -7.65 0.37
N GLN A 55 -2.37 -8.94 0.25
CA GLN A 55 -2.45 -9.61 -1.04
C GLN A 55 -3.64 -9.11 -1.89
N GLU A 56 -4.80 -8.86 -1.26
CA GLU A 56 -5.97 -8.30 -1.97
C GLU A 56 -5.67 -6.93 -2.58
N TYR A 57 -4.92 -6.07 -1.88
CA TYR A 57 -4.55 -4.74 -2.36
C TYR A 57 -3.37 -4.71 -3.34
N ALA A 58 -2.60 -5.80 -3.45
CA ALA A 58 -1.47 -5.91 -4.38
C ALA A 58 -1.86 -6.37 -5.79
N ALA A 59 -3.13 -6.76 -6.00
CA ALA A 59 -3.68 -7.25 -7.26
C ALA A 59 -4.11 -6.12 -8.22
#